data_AF-A0A9W7KU44-F1
#
_entry.id   AF-A0A9W7KU44-F1
#
_cell.length_a   1.000
_cell.length_b   1.000
_cell.length_c   1.000
_cell.angle_alpha   90.00
_cell.angle_beta   90.00
_cell.angle_gamma   90.00
#
_symmetry.space_group_name_H-M   'P 1'
#
loop_
_entity.id
_entity.type
_entity.pdbx_description
1 polymer ?
#
loop_
_entity_poly.entity_id
_entity_poly.type
_entity_poly.pdbx_seq_one_letter_code
_entity_poly.pdbx_strand_id
1 'polypeptide(L)'
;MSLLSLAFLTTAAFAIATTPTQCNIHVKLPAAPTSNITDTQKQLSLLFSNPSDQALDFTSVNDPHVTLFLTTFTDINSPDFISAAEVSLKQAYATSCAPTTYINIAISQYASGSYGMLDVGLTTCLQALSDSLVTATSKYVDPSAKEYIPDWVYQLPPEEQKAKIDLISQYGSPNVLSGFSPHVTLLADDVNTTELAGIMAANTVPEVESLVTLVGFGNVGSFGSVLKGQDLLPPLDVTADEK
;
A
#
# COMPACT_ATOMS: atom_id res chain seq x y z
N MET A 1 -19.94 40.14 -56.03
CA MET A 1 -19.45 40.05 -54.64
C MET A 1 -19.95 38.72 -54.09
N SER A 2 -19.06 37.72 -54.02
CA SER A 2 -19.40 36.36 -53.57
C SER A 2 -19.12 36.25 -52.07
N LEU A 3 -20.14 35.87 -51.30
CA LEU A 3 -20.04 35.64 -49.86
C LEU A 3 -19.44 34.25 -49.62
N LEU A 4 -18.22 34.19 -49.07
CA LEU A 4 -17.66 32.98 -48.51
C LEU A 4 -17.97 32.97 -46.99
N SER A 5 -18.98 32.21 -46.58
CA SER A 5 -19.18 31.88 -45.16
C SER A 5 -18.24 30.75 -44.77
N LEU A 6 -17.26 31.07 -43.92
CA LEU A 6 -16.35 30.10 -43.33
C LEU A 6 -17.03 29.49 -42.09
N ALA A 7 -17.49 28.24 -42.19
CA ALA A 7 -18.03 27.51 -41.05
C ALA A 7 -16.87 26.93 -40.23
N PHE A 8 -16.66 27.46 -39.02
CA PHE A 8 -15.76 26.85 -38.03
C PHE A 8 -16.42 25.60 -37.45
N LEU A 9 -15.94 24.41 -37.82
CA LEU A 9 -16.23 23.19 -37.08
C LEU A 9 -15.40 23.22 -35.78
N THR A 10 -16.03 23.48 -34.65
CA THR A 10 -15.44 23.23 -33.34
C THR A 10 -15.56 21.74 -33.04
N THR A 11 -14.45 21.00 -33.11
CA THR A 11 -14.36 19.65 -32.58
C THR A 11 -14.37 19.74 -31.06
N ALA A 12 -15.50 19.40 -30.43
CA ALA A 12 -15.55 19.18 -28.99
C ALA A 12 -14.73 17.93 -28.66
N ALA A 13 -13.60 18.10 -27.98
CA ALA A 13 -12.87 16.99 -27.40
C ALA A 13 -13.68 16.45 -26.23
N PHE A 14 -14.21 15.23 -26.37
CA PHE A 14 -14.76 14.50 -25.23
C PHE A 14 -13.59 14.06 -24.35
N ALA A 15 -13.47 14.67 -23.17
CA ALA A 15 -12.61 14.14 -22.12
C ALA A 15 -13.21 12.80 -21.67
N ILE A 16 -12.46 11.72 -21.87
CA ILE A 16 -12.80 10.42 -21.27
C ILE A 16 -12.55 10.58 -19.78
N ALA A 17 -13.61 10.56 -18.97
CA ALA A 17 -13.47 10.56 -17.53
C ALA A 17 -12.79 9.25 -17.11
N THR A 18 -11.61 9.35 -16.48
CA THR A 18 -10.93 8.21 -15.88
C THR A 18 -11.60 7.88 -14.55
N THR A 19 -11.84 6.60 -14.28
CA THR A 19 -12.42 6.17 -13.01
C THR A 19 -11.34 6.18 -11.94
N PRO A 20 -11.53 6.90 -10.83
CA PRO A 20 -10.60 6.86 -9.70
C PRO A 20 -10.37 5.41 -9.26
N THR A 21 -9.11 5.03 -9.09
CA THR A 21 -8.71 3.65 -8.79
C THR A 21 -7.93 3.62 -7.49
N GLN A 22 -8.42 2.84 -6.52
CA GLN A 22 -7.67 2.59 -5.30
C GLN A 22 -6.51 1.64 -5.59
N CYS A 23 -5.33 1.95 -5.06
CA CYS A 23 -4.15 1.12 -5.27
C CYS A 23 -3.31 1.03 -3.99
N ASN A 24 -2.86 -0.19 -3.70
CA ASN A 24 -1.82 -0.44 -2.72
C ASN A 24 -0.50 -0.67 -3.46
N ILE A 25 0.39 0.32 -3.41
CA ILE A 25 1.75 0.20 -3.91
C ILE A 25 2.61 -0.37 -2.78
N HIS A 26 3.23 -1.52 -3.02
CA HIS A 26 3.81 -2.34 -1.96
C HIS A 26 5.07 -3.06 -2.39
N VAL A 27 5.92 -3.41 -1.42
CA VAL A 27 6.99 -4.39 -1.64
C VAL A 27 6.36 -5.77 -1.76
N LYS A 28 6.62 -6.46 -2.89
CA LYS A 28 6.25 -7.87 -3.08
C LYS A 28 7.26 -8.75 -2.38
N LEU A 29 6.79 -9.66 -1.54
CA LEU A 29 7.65 -10.60 -0.84
C LEU A 29 8.08 -11.74 -1.77
N PRO A 30 9.36 -12.17 -1.75
CA PRO A 30 9.80 -13.39 -2.44
C PRO A 30 9.06 -14.66 -1.97
N ALA A 31 9.22 -15.76 -2.70
CA ALA A 31 8.47 -16.99 -2.46
C ALA A 31 8.67 -17.58 -1.05
N ALA A 32 9.90 -17.62 -0.54
CA ALA A 32 10.21 -18.15 0.79
C ALA A 32 9.55 -17.36 1.94
N PRO A 33 9.75 -16.02 2.07
CA PRO A 33 9.06 -15.24 3.10
C PRO A 33 7.53 -15.26 2.93
N THR A 34 7.04 -15.25 1.68
CA THR A 34 5.59 -15.39 1.40
C THR A 34 5.03 -16.69 1.95
N SER A 35 5.70 -17.83 1.72
CA SER A 35 5.26 -19.13 2.22
C SER A 35 5.25 -19.15 3.75
N ASN A 36 6.31 -18.68 4.40
CA ASN A 36 6.40 -18.68 5.86
C ASN A 36 5.28 -17.86 6.50
N ILE A 37 4.98 -16.67 5.96
CA ILE A 37 3.91 -15.81 6.46
C ILE A 37 2.54 -16.43 6.18
N THR A 38 2.35 -17.04 5.01
CA THR A 38 1.10 -17.73 4.63
C THR A 38 0.81 -18.91 5.56
N ASP A 39 1.81 -19.75 5.81
CA ASP A 39 1.68 -20.90 6.71
C ASP A 39 1.39 -20.46 8.14
N THR A 40 2.04 -19.39 8.59
CA THR A 40 1.78 -18.80 9.91
C THR A 40 0.36 -18.25 10.01
N GLN A 41 -0.10 -17.46 9.03
CA GLN A 41 -1.48 -16.98 9.00
C GLN A 41 -2.44 -18.16 9.09
N LYS A 42 -2.24 -19.18 8.25
CA LYS A 42 -3.11 -20.35 8.23
C LYS A 42 -3.20 -21.02 9.60
N GLN A 43 -2.09 -21.14 10.32
CA GLN A 43 -2.08 -21.71 11.66
C GLN A 43 -2.85 -20.84 12.67
N LEU A 44 -2.61 -19.52 12.67
CA LEU A 44 -3.28 -18.61 13.60
C LEU A 44 -4.76 -18.44 13.29
N SER A 45 -5.16 -18.47 12.01
CA SER A 45 -6.56 -18.39 11.60
C SER A 45 -7.41 -19.57 12.12
N LEU A 46 -6.79 -20.72 12.43
CA LEU A 46 -7.48 -21.86 13.05
C LEU A 46 -7.80 -21.64 14.54
N LEU A 47 -7.26 -20.59 15.16
CA LEU A 47 -7.47 -20.27 16.57
C LEU A 47 -8.70 -19.38 16.81
N PHE A 48 -9.28 -18.80 15.75
CA PHE A 48 -10.54 -18.08 15.85
C PHE A 48 -11.68 -19.05 16.18
N SER A 49 -12.50 -18.68 17.16
CA SER A 49 -13.68 -19.44 17.57
C SER A 49 -14.68 -19.61 16.41
N ASN A 50 -14.75 -18.61 15.52
CA ASN A 50 -15.45 -18.67 14.26
C ASN A 50 -14.47 -18.39 13.10
N PRO A 51 -14.13 -19.38 12.26
CA PRO A 51 -13.18 -19.20 11.16
C PRO A 51 -13.56 -18.12 10.13
N SER A 52 -14.84 -17.72 10.05
CA SER A 52 -15.27 -16.65 9.13
C SER A 52 -14.91 -15.24 9.61
N ASP A 53 -14.50 -15.09 10.88
CA ASP A 53 -14.17 -13.78 11.46
C ASP A 53 -12.80 -13.30 10.98
N GLN A 54 -11.90 -14.22 10.60
CA GLN A 54 -10.70 -13.89 9.85
C GLN A 54 -11.05 -13.50 8.41
N ALA A 55 -10.79 -12.24 8.07
CA ALA A 55 -11.11 -11.69 6.76
C ALA A 55 -10.02 -11.90 5.69
N LEU A 56 -8.79 -12.25 6.08
CA LEU A 56 -7.67 -12.42 5.14
C LEU A 56 -7.39 -13.89 4.84
N ASP A 57 -7.17 -14.19 3.56
CA ASP A 57 -6.72 -15.51 3.09
C ASP A 57 -5.50 -15.40 2.18
N PHE A 58 -4.32 -15.66 2.75
CA PHE A 58 -3.05 -15.68 2.00
C PHE A 58 -2.86 -16.94 1.15
N THR A 59 -3.73 -17.94 1.28
CA THR A 59 -3.67 -19.11 0.42
C THR A 59 -4.20 -18.77 -0.96
N SER A 60 -5.38 -18.12 -1.05
CA SER A 60 -6.07 -17.96 -2.34
C SER A 60 -6.50 -16.55 -2.73
N VAL A 61 -6.68 -15.63 -1.78
CA VAL A 61 -7.31 -14.32 -2.06
C VAL A 61 -6.33 -13.16 -1.98
N ASN A 62 -5.50 -13.12 -0.95
CA ASN A 62 -4.66 -11.99 -0.62
C ASN A 62 -3.16 -12.32 -0.75
N ASP A 63 -2.35 -11.31 -1.01
CA ASP A 63 -0.89 -11.41 -0.98
C ASP A 63 -0.33 -10.73 0.29
N PRO A 64 0.55 -11.40 1.07
CA PRO A 64 1.28 -10.73 2.14
C PRO A 64 2.28 -9.74 1.53
N HIS A 65 2.30 -8.53 2.07
CA HIS A 65 3.06 -7.42 1.50
C HIS A 65 3.41 -6.37 2.55
N VAL A 66 4.36 -5.49 2.23
CA VAL A 66 4.64 -4.28 2.99
C VAL A 66 4.17 -3.09 2.18
N THR A 67 3.14 -2.40 2.64
CA THR A 67 2.58 -1.22 1.95
C THR A 67 3.61 -0.09 1.96
N LEU A 68 3.89 0.51 0.80
CA LEU A 68 4.68 1.73 0.67
C LEU A 68 3.76 2.96 0.57
N PHE A 69 2.65 2.83 -0.17
CA PHE A 69 1.65 3.88 -0.31
C PHE A 69 0.28 3.29 -0.70
N LEU A 70 -0.75 3.60 0.07
CA LEU A 70 -2.13 3.20 -0.19
C LEU A 70 -3.01 4.45 -0.30
N THR A 71 -3.61 4.66 -1.47
CA THR A 71 -4.52 5.78 -1.74
C THR A 71 -5.37 5.51 -3.01
N THR A 72 -6.17 6.49 -3.42
CA THR A 72 -6.90 6.48 -4.70
C THR A 72 -6.24 7.44 -5.68
N PHE A 73 -5.99 6.98 -6.91
CA PHE A 73 -5.43 7.78 -7.98
C PHE A 73 -6.48 8.10 -9.06
N THR A 74 -6.41 9.29 -9.66
CA THR A 74 -7.31 9.70 -10.74
C THR A 74 -7.12 8.86 -12.01
N ASP A 75 -5.86 8.55 -12.35
CA ASP A 75 -5.49 7.68 -13.47
C ASP A 75 -4.13 7.01 -13.24
N ILE A 76 -4.17 5.79 -12.70
CA ILE A 76 -2.98 4.97 -12.45
C ILE A 76 -2.36 4.42 -13.74
N ASN A 77 -3.11 4.38 -14.84
CA ASN A 77 -2.61 3.85 -16.12
C ASN A 77 -2.01 4.94 -17.01
N SER A 78 -2.03 6.19 -16.57
CA SER A 78 -1.42 7.28 -17.32
C SER A 78 0.10 7.07 -17.43
N PRO A 79 0.71 7.29 -18.62
CA PRO A 79 2.15 7.19 -18.79
C PRO A 79 2.94 8.10 -17.83
N ASP A 80 2.38 9.27 -17.51
CA ASP A 80 2.97 10.24 -16.59
C ASP A 80 3.00 9.73 -15.14
N PHE A 81 1.96 9.01 -14.69
CA PHE A 81 1.97 8.36 -13.39
C PHE A 81 3.01 7.24 -13.35
N ILE A 82 2.98 6.34 -14.34
CA ILE A 82 3.87 5.18 -14.43
C ILE A 82 5.32 5.65 -14.41
N SER A 83 5.67 6.61 -15.26
CA SER A 83 7.02 7.18 -15.32
C SER A 83 7.43 7.84 -14.00
N ALA A 84 6.55 8.61 -13.36
CA ALA A 84 6.86 9.23 -12.07
C ALA A 84 7.11 8.20 -10.97
N ALA A 85 6.31 7.13 -10.90
CA ALA A 85 6.48 6.04 -9.94
C ALA A 85 7.77 5.27 -10.21
N GLU A 86 8.02 4.85 -11.45
CA GLU A 86 9.21 4.06 -11.82
C GLU A 86 10.51 4.81 -11.56
N VAL A 87 10.62 6.05 -12.04
CA VAL A 87 11.82 6.88 -11.88
C VAL A 87 12.08 7.15 -10.40
N SER A 88 11.04 7.50 -9.62
CA SER A 88 11.21 7.80 -8.20
C SER A 88 11.63 6.58 -7.38
N LEU A 89 11.03 5.40 -7.63
CA LEU A 89 11.37 4.16 -6.94
C LEU A 89 12.78 3.69 -7.29
N LYS A 90 13.17 3.69 -8.57
CA LYS A 90 14.53 3.30 -8.98
C LYS A 90 15.59 4.26 -8.44
N GLN A 91 15.35 5.56 -8.51
CA GLN A 91 16.27 6.55 -7.97
C GLN A 91 16.41 6.43 -6.44
N ALA A 92 15.30 6.23 -5.72
CA ALA A 92 15.32 5.98 -4.28
C ALA A 92 16.11 4.71 -3.95
N TYR A 93 15.89 3.63 -4.71
CA TYR A 93 16.62 2.39 -4.53
C TYR A 93 18.12 2.57 -4.73
N ALA A 94 18.54 3.15 -5.87
CA ALA A 94 19.94 3.36 -6.22
C ALA A 94 20.70 4.25 -5.22
N THR A 95 20.01 5.18 -4.54
CA THR A 95 20.63 6.14 -3.62
C THR A 95 20.59 5.72 -2.15
N SER A 96 19.58 4.95 -1.75
CA SER A 96 19.27 4.72 -0.33
C SER A 96 19.26 3.25 0.08
N CYS A 97 19.32 2.33 -0.88
CA CYS A 97 19.34 0.89 -0.65
C CYS A 97 20.74 0.33 -0.93
N ALA A 98 21.17 -0.64 -0.12
CA ALA A 98 22.37 -1.42 -0.44
C ALA A 98 22.07 -2.34 -1.64
N PRO A 99 23.09 -2.76 -2.43
CA PRO A 99 22.91 -3.66 -3.57
C PRO A 99 22.06 -4.92 -3.25
N THR A 100 22.17 -5.40 -2.01
CA THR A 100 21.30 -6.42 -1.44
C THR A 100 20.65 -5.85 -0.18
N THR A 101 19.39 -5.41 -0.27
CA THR A 101 18.66 -4.87 0.87
C THR A 101 17.67 -5.88 1.43
N TYR A 102 17.92 -6.29 2.67
CA TYR A 102 16.99 -7.10 3.46
C TYR A 102 16.19 -6.22 4.42
N ILE A 103 14.96 -6.63 4.65
CA ILE A 103 14.09 -6.12 5.70
C ILE A 103 13.74 -7.28 6.63
N ASN A 104 13.69 -6.98 7.92
CA ASN A 104 13.28 -7.93 8.94
C ASN A 104 11.79 -7.76 9.17
N ILE A 105 11.03 -8.84 9.03
CA ILE A 105 9.59 -8.91 9.23
C ILE A 105 9.33 -9.70 10.51
N ALA A 106 8.36 -9.27 11.30
CA ALA A 106 8.00 -9.83 12.60
C ALA A 106 9.10 -9.64 13.67
N ILE A 107 9.77 -8.47 13.66
CA ILE A 107 10.65 -8.04 14.78
C ILE A 107 9.82 -7.94 16.07
N SER A 108 8.59 -7.47 15.93
CA SER A 108 7.55 -7.55 16.93
C SER A 108 6.22 -7.87 16.25
N GLN A 109 5.21 -8.20 17.05
CA GLN A 109 3.85 -8.40 16.58
C GLN A 109 2.88 -7.73 17.55
N TYR A 110 1.80 -7.18 17.01
CA TYR A 110 0.82 -6.44 17.80
C TYR A 110 -0.56 -6.51 17.16
N ALA A 111 -1.57 -6.21 17.97
CA ALA A 111 -2.93 -5.99 17.48
C ALA A 111 -3.29 -4.51 17.66
N SER A 112 -3.95 -3.93 16.66
CA SER A 112 -4.44 -2.56 16.69
C SER A 112 -5.76 -2.47 15.94
N GLY A 113 -6.85 -2.17 16.66
CA GLY A 113 -8.20 -2.20 16.10
C GLY A 113 -8.51 -3.57 15.50
N SER A 114 -8.88 -3.58 14.23
CA SER A 114 -9.25 -4.79 13.48
C SER A 114 -8.07 -5.55 12.87
N TYR A 115 -6.83 -5.23 13.25
CA TYR A 115 -5.64 -5.72 12.57
C TYR A 115 -4.69 -6.43 13.53
N GLY A 116 -4.23 -7.62 13.14
CA GLY A 116 -3.07 -8.29 13.70
C GLY A 116 -1.89 -8.09 12.77
N MET A 117 -0.86 -7.38 13.21
CA MET A 117 0.24 -6.89 12.38
C MET A 117 1.58 -7.45 12.83
N LEU A 118 2.44 -7.68 11.85
CA LEU A 118 3.87 -7.98 12.03
C LEU A 118 4.64 -6.71 11.74
N ASP A 119 5.39 -6.25 12.72
CA ASP A 119 6.24 -5.08 12.58
C ASP A 119 7.39 -5.38 11.62
N VAL A 120 7.70 -4.40 10.77
CA VAL A 120 8.81 -4.49 9.81
C VAL A 120 9.83 -3.45 10.19
N GLY A 121 11.10 -3.84 10.23
CA GLY A 121 12.18 -2.90 10.55
C GLY A 121 12.20 -1.74 9.58
N LEU A 122 11.98 -0.52 10.09
CA LEU A 122 12.09 0.69 9.27
C LEU A 122 13.55 0.92 8.90
N THR A 123 13.87 0.66 7.63
CA THR A 123 15.20 0.92 7.05
C THR A 123 15.21 2.23 6.28
N THR A 124 16.39 2.82 6.10
CA THR A 124 16.57 4.00 5.23
C THR A 124 16.08 3.73 3.81
N CYS A 125 16.25 2.51 3.32
CA CYS A 125 15.75 2.07 2.02
C CYS A 125 14.21 2.10 1.96
N LEU A 126 13.51 1.48 2.91
CA LEU A 126 12.04 1.47 2.91
C LEU A 126 11.44 2.87 3.06
N GLN A 127 12.02 3.69 3.93
CA GLN A 127 11.61 5.10 4.07
C GLN A 127 11.79 5.86 2.76
N ALA A 128 12.95 5.74 2.12
CA ALA A 128 13.24 6.43 0.87
C ALA A 128 12.31 5.99 -0.28
N LEU A 129 11.99 4.69 -0.36
CA LEU A 129 11.04 4.16 -1.33
C LEU A 129 9.64 4.75 -1.12
N SER A 130 9.13 4.73 0.12
CA SER A 130 7.81 5.31 0.44
C SER A 130 7.78 6.82 0.18
N ASP A 131 8.75 7.57 0.70
CA ASP A 131 8.79 9.04 0.60
C ASP A 131 8.89 9.53 -0.83
N SER A 132 9.78 8.90 -1.62
CA SER A 132 9.99 9.28 -3.01
C SER A 132 8.75 9.00 -3.85
N LEU A 133 8.13 7.83 -3.63
CA LEU A 133 6.90 7.43 -4.30
C LEU A 133 5.74 8.39 -3.97
N VAL A 134 5.50 8.64 -2.67
CA VAL A 134 4.44 9.53 -2.20
C VAL A 134 4.62 10.93 -2.80
N THR A 135 5.84 11.46 -2.73
CA THR A 135 6.15 12.79 -3.25
C THR A 135 5.92 12.88 -4.77
N ALA A 136 6.47 11.92 -5.52
CA ALA A 136 6.40 11.91 -6.98
C ALA A 136 4.97 11.70 -7.51
N THR A 137 4.14 10.95 -6.77
CA THR A 137 2.79 10.57 -7.22
C THR A 137 1.65 11.40 -6.62
N SER A 138 1.93 12.24 -5.62
CA SER A 138 0.94 13.07 -4.89
C SER A 138 0.02 13.93 -5.76
N LYS A 139 0.49 14.35 -6.95
CA LYS A 139 -0.30 15.14 -7.91
C LYS A 139 -1.32 14.32 -8.71
N TYR A 140 -1.18 13.00 -8.74
CA TYR A 140 -2.11 12.07 -9.41
C TYR A 140 -3.13 11.47 -8.45
N VAL A 141 -3.00 11.75 -7.15
CA VAL A 141 -3.95 11.32 -6.13
C VAL A 141 -5.29 12.01 -6.39
N ASP A 142 -6.35 11.20 -6.37
CA ASP A 142 -7.70 11.68 -6.57
C ASP A 142 -8.09 12.67 -5.46
N PRO A 143 -8.73 13.82 -5.80
CA PRO A 143 -9.13 14.80 -4.79
C PRO A 143 -9.99 14.22 -3.66
N SER A 144 -10.86 13.24 -3.94
CA SER A 144 -11.70 12.63 -2.91
C SER A 144 -10.90 11.90 -1.83
N ALA A 145 -9.74 11.33 -2.18
CA ALA A 145 -8.85 10.69 -1.20
C ALA A 145 -8.22 11.71 -0.24
N LYS A 146 -8.08 12.97 -0.66
CA LYS A 146 -7.55 14.07 0.17
C LYS A 146 -8.59 14.68 1.10
N GLU A 147 -9.87 14.39 0.86
CA GLU A 147 -11.00 14.87 1.66
C GLU A 147 -11.50 13.80 2.64
N TYR A 148 -11.26 12.51 2.36
CA TYR A 148 -11.69 11.40 3.20
C TYR A 148 -10.79 11.22 4.43
N ILE A 149 -11.31 11.55 5.61
CA ILE A 149 -10.64 11.29 6.89
C ILE A 149 -11.21 10.02 7.54
N PRO A 150 -10.41 8.96 7.75
CA PRO A 150 -10.86 7.75 8.44
C PRO A 150 -11.32 8.03 9.88
N ASP A 151 -12.37 7.34 10.34
CA ASP A 151 -12.98 7.59 11.65
C ASP A 151 -12.02 7.47 12.84
N TRP A 152 -11.06 6.56 12.79
CA TRP A 152 -10.07 6.37 13.85
C TRP A 152 -9.15 7.59 14.02
N VAL A 153 -8.95 8.40 12.98
CA VAL A 153 -8.15 9.63 13.06
C VAL A 153 -8.82 10.64 14.00
N TYR A 154 -10.16 10.64 14.07
CA TYR A 154 -10.90 11.51 14.98
C TYR A 154 -10.76 11.13 16.46
N GLN A 155 -10.22 9.94 16.75
CA GLN A 155 -10.03 9.41 18.11
C GLN A 155 -8.60 9.63 18.64
N LEU A 156 -7.69 10.14 17.79
CA LEU A 156 -6.30 10.40 18.16
C LEU A 156 -6.15 11.65 19.05
N PRO A 157 -5.05 11.77 19.82
CA PRO A 157 -4.69 13.01 20.49
C PRO A 157 -4.65 14.20 19.52
N PRO A 158 -5.01 15.44 19.94
CA PRO A 158 -5.19 16.57 19.02
C PRO A 158 -3.99 16.87 18.10
N GLU A 159 -2.76 16.73 18.59
CA GLU A 159 -1.56 16.96 17.78
C GLU A 159 -1.37 15.88 16.70
N GLU A 160 -1.57 14.62 17.07
CA GLU A 160 -1.45 13.50 16.14
C GLU A 160 -2.60 13.51 15.13
N GLN A 161 -3.83 13.74 15.59
CA GLN A 161 -5.00 13.94 14.73
C GLN A 161 -4.73 15.00 13.66
N LYS A 162 -4.24 16.17 14.07
CA LYS A 162 -3.91 17.24 13.12
C LYS A 162 -2.85 16.78 12.12
N ALA A 163 -1.78 16.14 12.58
CA ALA A 163 -0.73 15.63 11.69
C ALA A 163 -1.29 14.63 10.66
N LYS A 164 -2.17 13.71 11.07
CA LYS A 164 -2.80 12.75 10.15
C LYS A 164 -3.72 13.43 9.13
N ILE A 165 -4.52 14.40 9.57
CA ILE A 165 -5.39 15.18 8.68
C ILE A 165 -4.57 15.97 7.66
N ASP A 166 -3.47 16.60 8.09
CA ASP A 166 -2.59 17.35 7.18
C ASP A 166 -1.94 16.41 6.13
N LEU A 167 -1.50 15.21 6.54
CA LEU A 167 -0.97 14.19 5.61
C LEU A 167 -2.04 13.70 4.62
N ILE A 168 -3.27 13.46 5.07
CA ILE A 168 -4.37 13.09 4.18
C ILE A 168 -4.67 14.22 3.20
N SER A 169 -4.81 15.45 3.68
CA SER A 169 -5.13 16.59 2.82
C SER A 169 -4.07 16.81 1.73
N GLN A 170 -2.80 16.51 2.01
CA GLN A 170 -1.72 16.69 1.05
C GLN A 170 -1.52 15.47 0.13
N TYR A 171 -1.56 14.26 0.69
CA TYR A 171 -1.11 13.03 0.05
C TYR A 171 -2.20 11.95 -0.11
N GLY A 172 -3.40 12.16 0.45
CA GLY A 172 -4.51 11.20 0.39
C GLY A 172 -4.29 9.93 1.21
N SER A 173 -3.42 9.96 2.22
CA SER A 173 -3.16 8.84 3.12
C SER A 173 -2.59 9.31 4.46
N PRO A 174 -2.99 8.72 5.61
CA PRO A 174 -2.58 9.18 6.94
C PRO A 174 -1.18 8.72 7.39
N ASN A 175 -0.64 7.66 6.78
CA ASN A 175 0.56 6.97 7.26
C ASN A 175 1.69 7.03 6.21
N VAL A 176 2.03 8.25 5.81
CA VAL A 176 3.10 8.53 4.83
C VAL A 176 4.16 9.44 5.44
N LEU A 177 5.32 9.52 4.79
CA LEU A 177 6.46 10.35 5.23
C LEU A 177 6.89 10.01 6.66
N SER A 178 6.96 11.01 7.55
CA SER A 178 7.28 10.80 8.97
C SER A 178 6.27 9.92 9.72
N GLY A 179 5.08 9.70 9.15
CA GLY A 179 4.07 8.79 9.67
C GLY A 179 4.15 7.37 9.09
N PHE A 180 5.13 7.09 8.23
CA PHE A 180 5.33 5.78 7.63
C PHE A 180 5.72 4.74 8.70
N SER A 181 4.95 3.66 8.77
CA SER A 181 5.14 2.57 9.73
C SER A 181 4.97 1.25 8.99
N PRO A 182 6.07 0.67 8.45
CA PRO A 182 6.00 -0.53 7.64
C PRO A 182 5.57 -1.72 8.50
N HIS A 183 4.64 -2.51 7.98
CA HIS A 183 4.15 -3.72 8.62
C HIS A 183 3.62 -4.69 7.57
N VAL A 184 3.41 -5.95 7.96
CA VAL A 184 2.59 -6.93 7.25
C VAL A 184 1.34 -7.20 8.09
N THR A 185 0.16 -6.93 7.55
CA THR A 185 -1.10 -7.34 8.19
C THR A 185 -1.23 -8.85 8.09
N LEU A 186 -1.13 -9.57 9.20
CA LEU A 186 -1.22 -11.02 9.24
C LEU A 186 -2.67 -11.51 9.36
N LEU A 187 -3.43 -10.90 10.26
CA LEU A 187 -4.83 -11.23 10.56
C LEU A 187 -5.69 -9.96 10.48
N ALA A 188 -6.96 -10.09 10.12
CA ALA A 188 -7.92 -9.01 10.26
C ALA A 188 -9.31 -9.52 10.67
N ASP A 189 -9.95 -8.81 11.60
CA ASP A 189 -11.27 -9.13 12.14
C ASP A 189 -11.92 -7.83 12.66
N ASP A 190 -13.07 -7.44 12.11
CA ASP A 190 -13.86 -6.28 12.52
C ASP A 190 -15.04 -6.62 13.45
N VAL A 191 -15.23 -7.90 13.78
CA VAL A 191 -16.27 -8.41 14.67
C VAL A 191 -15.74 -8.64 16.07
N ASN A 192 -14.62 -9.37 16.23
CA ASN A 192 -14.08 -9.77 17.53
C ASN A 192 -12.61 -9.37 17.73
N THR A 193 -12.35 -8.05 17.75
CA THR A 193 -10.99 -7.49 17.91
C THR A 193 -10.28 -7.93 19.20
N THR A 194 -11.02 -8.30 20.26
CA THR A 194 -10.45 -8.82 21.52
C THR A 194 -9.88 -10.23 21.35
N GLU A 195 -10.57 -11.10 20.62
CA GLU A 195 -10.07 -12.44 20.30
C GLU A 195 -8.83 -12.36 19.40
N LEU A 196 -8.89 -11.53 18.35
CA LEU A 196 -7.72 -11.25 17.50
C LEU A 196 -6.52 -10.80 18.34
N ALA A 197 -6.71 -9.86 19.26
CA ALA A 197 -5.63 -9.39 20.14
C ALA A 197 -5.09 -10.51 21.04
N GLY A 198 -5.98 -11.37 21.56
CA GLY A 198 -5.58 -12.54 22.34
C GLY A 198 -4.75 -13.54 21.54
N ILE A 199 -5.15 -13.83 20.29
CA ILE A 199 -4.40 -14.70 19.37
C ILE A 199 -3.01 -14.11 19.10
N MET A 200 -2.94 -12.82 18.78
CA MET A 200 -1.66 -12.13 18.54
C MET A 200 -0.79 -12.07 19.80
N ALA A 201 -1.34 -11.98 21.00
CA ALA A 201 -0.54 -11.92 22.23
C ALA A 201 -0.05 -13.30 22.70
N ALA A 202 -0.81 -14.37 22.45
CA ALA A 202 -0.53 -15.70 22.97
C ALA A 202 0.42 -16.55 22.10
N ASN A 203 0.69 -16.12 20.86
CA ASN A 203 1.47 -16.88 19.88
C ASN A 203 2.69 -16.07 19.45
N THR A 204 3.78 -16.75 19.09
CA THR A 204 4.97 -16.10 18.52
C THR A 204 5.05 -16.40 17.03
N VAL A 205 5.18 -15.35 16.22
CA VAL A 205 5.48 -15.44 14.81
C VAL A 205 6.99 -15.40 14.60
N PRO A 206 7.58 -16.38 13.90
CA PRO A 206 9.01 -16.35 13.61
C PRO A 206 9.39 -15.12 12.79
N GLU A 207 10.52 -14.50 13.15
CA GLU A 207 11.11 -13.44 12.33
C GLU A 207 11.50 -13.99 10.95
N VAL A 208 11.28 -13.18 9.91
CA VAL A 208 11.56 -13.54 8.53
C VAL A 208 12.33 -12.40 7.86
N GLU A 209 13.47 -12.72 7.25
CA GLU A 209 14.15 -11.79 6.36
C GLU A 209 13.56 -11.84 4.95
N SER A 210 13.36 -10.67 4.35
CA SER A 210 12.87 -10.54 2.98
C SER A 210 13.75 -9.57 2.19
N LEU A 211 14.04 -9.93 0.94
CA LEU A 211 14.73 -9.05 0.01
C LEU A 211 13.74 -8.03 -0.58
N VAL A 212 14.16 -6.78 -0.74
CA VAL A 212 13.39 -5.71 -1.39
C VAL A 212 13.86 -5.58 -2.83
N THR A 213 13.15 -6.19 -3.78
CA THR A 213 13.49 -6.10 -5.22
C THR A 213 12.31 -5.76 -6.12
N LEU A 214 11.11 -6.16 -5.74
CA LEU A 214 9.91 -5.98 -6.54
C LEU A 214 8.93 -5.06 -5.81
N VAL A 215 8.44 -4.04 -6.51
CA VAL A 215 7.33 -3.20 -6.08
C VAL A 215 6.12 -3.52 -6.94
N GLY A 216 5.02 -3.89 -6.29
CA GLY A 216 3.73 -4.18 -6.93
C GLY A 216 2.78 -2.99 -6.85
N PHE A 217 1.86 -2.92 -7.81
CA PHE A 217 0.77 -1.96 -7.85
C PHE A 217 -0.53 -2.74 -7.75
N GLY A 218 -0.93 -3.06 -6.52
CA GLY A 218 -2.01 -4.02 -6.26
C GLY A 218 -3.40 -3.40 -6.27
N ASN A 219 -4.38 -4.17 -6.76
CA ASN A 219 -5.79 -3.89 -6.48
C ASN A 219 -6.09 -4.14 -4.99
N VAL A 220 -6.93 -3.30 -4.41
CA VAL A 220 -7.15 -3.23 -2.97
C VAL A 220 -8.36 -4.08 -2.57
N GLY A 221 -8.13 -5.02 -1.66
CA GLY A 221 -9.17 -5.82 -1.03
C GLY A 221 -9.63 -5.24 0.31
N SER A 222 -10.44 -6.02 1.04
CA SER A 222 -10.84 -5.68 2.41
C SER A 222 -9.63 -5.39 3.28
N PHE A 223 -9.78 -4.50 4.26
CA PHE A 223 -8.72 -4.12 5.19
C PHE A 223 -7.46 -3.51 4.54
N GLY A 224 -7.56 -3.01 3.30
CA GLY A 224 -6.43 -2.44 2.58
C GLY A 224 -5.45 -3.50 2.04
N SER A 225 -5.86 -4.77 2.04
CA SER A 225 -5.05 -5.90 1.55
C SER A 225 -4.79 -5.80 0.05
N VAL A 226 -3.79 -6.54 -0.43
CA VAL A 226 -3.53 -6.71 -1.87
C VAL A 226 -4.20 -7.99 -2.34
N LEU A 227 -4.98 -7.90 -3.42
CA LEU A 227 -5.62 -9.07 -4.05
C LEU A 227 -4.62 -9.85 -4.90
N LYS A 228 -4.49 -11.14 -4.62
CA LYS A 228 -3.54 -12.03 -5.28
C LYS A 228 -3.83 -12.12 -6.78
N GLY A 229 -2.79 -11.87 -7.58
CA GLY A 229 -2.86 -11.94 -9.04
C GLY A 229 -3.71 -10.86 -9.70
N GLN A 230 -4.09 -9.80 -8.97
CA GLN A 230 -4.87 -8.67 -9.46
C GLN A 230 -4.04 -7.37 -9.40
N ASP A 231 -2.79 -7.43 -9.82
CA ASP A 231 -1.96 -6.23 -9.96
C ASP A 231 -2.55 -5.34 -11.08
N LEU A 232 -2.65 -4.03 -10.81
CA LEU A 232 -3.14 -3.00 -11.73
C LEU A 232 -2.10 -2.65 -12.80
N LEU A 233 -0.81 -2.75 -12.44
CA LEU A 233 0.35 -2.57 -13.32
C LEU A 233 1.33 -3.74 -13.12
N PRO A 234 2.15 -4.06 -14.13
CA PRO A 234 3.23 -5.04 -13.95
C PRO A 234 4.13 -4.66 -12.76
N PRO A 235 4.60 -5.64 -11.95
CA PRO A 235 5.55 -5.38 -10.89
C PRO A 235 6.85 -4.75 -11.44
N LEU A 236 7.35 -3.75 -10.72
CA LEU A 236 8.59 -3.05 -11.03
C LEU A 236 9.76 -3.71 -10.30
N ASP A 237 10.78 -4.12 -11.06
CA ASP A 237 12.09 -4.43 -10.51
C ASP A 237 12.85 -3.13 -10.22
N VAL A 238 12.99 -2.79 -8.93
CA VAL A 238 13.65 -1.56 -8.48
C VAL A 238 15.18 -1.69 -8.48
N THR A 239 15.71 -2.89 -8.72
CA THR A 239 17.15 -3.15 -8.80
C THR A 239 17.72 -2.99 -10.21
N ALA A 240 16.86 -2.99 -11.22
CA ALA A 240 17.25 -2.90 -12.61
C ALA A 240 17.40 -1.44 -13.06
N ASP A 241 18.59 -1.09 -13.55
CA ASP A 241 18.82 0.19 -14.21
C ASP A 241 17.86 0.39 -15.40
N GLU A 242 17.46 1.64 -15.65
CA GLU A 242 16.79 2.00 -16.91
C GLU A 242 17.76 1.72 -18.07
N LYS A 243 17.37 0.80 -18.96
CA LYS A 243 18.09 0.56 -20.23
C LYS A 243 17.68 1.57 -21.28
#